data_AF-A0A2T7B4Y9-F1
#
_entry.id   AF-A0A2T7B4Y9-F1
#
_cell.length_a   1.000
_cell.length_b   1.000
_cell.length_c   1.000
_cell.angle_alpha   90.00
_cell.angle_beta   90.00
_cell.angle_gamma   90.00
#
_symmetry.space_group_name_H-M   'P 1'
#
loop_
_entity.id
_entity.type
_entity.pdbx_description
1 polymer ?
#
loop_
_entity_poly.entity_id
_entity_poly.type
_entity_poly.pdbx_seq_one_letter_code
_entity_poly.pdbx_strand_id
1 'polypeptide(L)'
;MSQPVTRRPRTLFFAIQVALSGALLAFSTLPASAEDAPGAERAAPQSPDQLLGPLFTDVQSAKLFPDQKTFADAVPNSDPLMILADYRMQRNQSGFDLRHFVELNFTLPQKGEAYVPPAGQSLREHIDGLWPVLTRSTDSASKWDSLLPLPKPYVVPGGRFREVYYWDTYFTMLGLAESNHWDKVQDMVDNFAHEIDAWGHIPNGNRSYYLSRSQPPFFSFMVELLATHDGGDETLKKYLPQLQKEYAYWMEGSENLAPGDAHERVVKLKDGAVLNRYWDDRAAPRTESWLDDVTTAKNNPDRPATDIYRDLRAGAASGWDFSSRWMDNPQQLGSIRTTSIVPVDLNALLFQMEKTLARASKAAGDSAGAARYESLASQRQQAIENHLWNAKHGWYADYDLKTNKVRDQLTAAALYPLYVKAAAQDRAEKVAAATRAQLLKPGGIVTTTEKTGQQWDAPNGWAPLQWVATEGLMNYGQKDLAMDVTWRFLTNVQHTYNREQKLVEKYDVSSTGTGGGGGEYPLQDGFGWTNGVTLKMLDLLCGTEKPCDNVPQNRPGSERAPQQQEGKMLSKPAEAAAPAKAETPAPARAETPAPAKAETPAPASEKAPADAAPAAPEKSDTQPAPAPTPAQ
;
A
#
# COMPACT_ATOMS: atom_id res chain seq x y z
N MET A 1 85.55 1.58 -35.85
CA MET A 1 85.91 0.57 -34.82
C MET A 1 84.66 -0.27 -34.60
N SER A 2 84.26 -1.17 -35.51
CA SER A 2 84.97 -2.26 -36.20
C SER A 2 84.93 -3.56 -35.39
N GLN A 3 84.22 -4.55 -35.95
CA GLN A 3 83.99 -5.91 -35.44
C GLN A 3 85.16 -6.85 -35.90
N PRO A 4 85.02 -8.18 -36.12
CA PRO A 4 84.04 -9.19 -35.65
C PRO A 4 84.70 -10.49 -35.13
N VAL A 5 83.88 -11.52 -34.86
CA VAL A 5 84.03 -12.88 -35.44
C VAL A 5 82.63 -13.56 -35.43
N THR A 6 82.49 -14.89 -35.48
CA THR A 6 81.23 -15.64 -35.71
C THR A 6 81.12 -16.83 -34.72
N ARG A 7 80.10 -17.73 -34.66
CA ARG A 7 79.14 -18.20 -35.69
C ARG A 7 77.82 -18.76 -35.09
N ARG A 8 77.32 -19.87 -35.65
CA ARG A 8 76.00 -20.55 -35.50
C ARG A 8 76.18 -22.02 -36.00
N PRO A 9 75.25 -23.01 -35.88
CA PRO A 9 73.78 -22.86 -35.99
C PRO A 9 72.80 -23.85 -35.24
N ARG A 10 71.52 -23.45 -35.21
CA ARG A 10 70.24 -24.20 -35.38
C ARG A 10 70.10 -25.71 -35.02
N THR A 11 69.07 -26.01 -34.23
CA THR A 11 68.11 -27.15 -34.42
C THR A 11 66.73 -26.72 -33.86
N LEU A 12 65.64 -27.50 -34.05
CA LEU A 12 64.26 -27.07 -33.75
C LEU A 12 63.26 -28.23 -33.53
N PHE A 13 62.13 -27.95 -32.86
CA PHE A 13 60.81 -28.65 -32.84
C PHE A 13 60.55 -29.93 -31.98
N PHE A 14 59.32 -29.98 -31.42
CA PHE A 14 58.43 -31.14 -31.12
C PHE A 14 58.91 -32.26 -30.12
N ALA A 15 58.08 -33.08 -29.45
CA ALA A 15 56.61 -33.15 -29.23
C ALA A 15 56.20 -34.03 -27.99
N ILE A 16 55.03 -33.72 -27.39
CA ILE A 16 53.91 -34.60 -26.95
C ILE A 16 54.15 -35.90 -26.11
N GLN A 17 53.65 -35.86 -24.85
CA GLN A 17 52.88 -36.86 -24.04
C GLN A 17 53.27 -38.36 -23.85
N VAL A 18 52.56 -39.01 -22.88
CA VAL A 18 52.36 -40.47 -22.64
C VAL A 18 53.53 -41.20 -21.91
N ALA A 19 53.36 -41.97 -20.82
CA ALA A 19 52.19 -42.30 -19.97
C ALA A 19 52.56 -42.77 -18.53
N LEU A 20 51.55 -42.68 -17.64
CA LEU A 20 51.20 -43.49 -16.45
C LEU A 20 52.25 -44.43 -15.78
N SER A 21 52.32 -44.38 -14.44
CA SER A 21 51.66 -45.40 -13.56
C SER A 21 51.95 -45.22 -12.06
N GLY A 22 50.96 -45.50 -11.21
CA GLY A 22 51.12 -45.79 -9.77
C GLY A 22 51.19 -44.60 -8.80
N ALA A 23 50.49 -44.52 -7.66
CA ALA A 23 49.13 -44.88 -7.24
C ALA A 23 49.06 -44.72 -5.70
N LEU A 24 48.12 -43.90 -5.24
CA LEU A 24 47.44 -43.96 -3.92
C LEU A 24 48.16 -43.60 -2.59
N LEU A 25 47.44 -42.75 -1.84
CA LEU A 25 47.28 -42.69 -0.37
C LEU A 25 48.39 -42.12 0.52
N ALA A 26 48.25 -40.82 0.82
CA ALA A 26 48.22 -40.32 2.20
C ALA A 26 47.17 -39.20 2.31
N PHE A 27 46.10 -39.41 3.10
CA PHE A 27 45.09 -38.37 3.35
C PHE A 27 45.54 -37.45 4.50
N SER A 28 45.57 -36.14 4.26
CA SER A 28 45.59 -35.12 5.30
C SER A 28 44.45 -34.13 5.03
N THR A 29 43.37 -34.26 5.80
CA THR A 29 42.19 -33.39 5.68
C THR A 29 42.45 -32.05 6.33
N LEU A 30 42.89 -31.06 5.54
CA LEU A 30 42.75 -29.67 5.92
C LEU A 30 41.26 -29.30 5.90
N PRO A 31 40.68 -28.81 7.01
CA PRO A 31 39.34 -28.25 6.97
C PRO A 31 39.38 -26.94 6.17
N ALA A 32 38.79 -26.95 4.98
CA ALA A 32 38.58 -25.74 4.20
C ALA A 32 37.41 -24.93 4.80
N SER A 33 37.62 -24.39 6.00
CA SER A 33 36.79 -23.31 6.53
C SER A 33 36.98 -22.10 5.63
N ALA A 34 36.05 -21.90 4.70
CA ALA A 34 35.87 -20.61 4.05
C ALA A 34 35.27 -19.66 5.10
N GLU A 35 36.14 -18.99 5.85
CA GLU A 35 35.74 -17.84 6.66
C GLU A 35 35.25 -16.75 5.70
N ASP A 36 33.97 -16.37 5.81
CA ASP A 36 33.41 -15.25 5.04
C ASP A 36 34.23 -13.98 5.32
N ALA A 37 34.83 -13.42 4.27
CA ALA A 37 35.67 -12.24 4.41
C ALA A 37 34.82 -11.03 4.85
N PRO A 38 35.10 -10.40 6.02
CA PRO A 38 34.31 -9.29 6.53
C PRO A 38 34.49 -8.07 5.61
N GLY A 39 33.49 -7.80 4.77
CA GLY A 39 33.53 -6.74 3.76
C GLY A 39 33.11 -7.17 2.35
N ALA A 40 32.84 -8.46 2.10
CA ALA A 40 32.12 -8.87 0.90
C ALA A 40 30.62 -8.54 1.05
N GLU A 41 30.11 -7.57 0.30
CA GLU A 41 28.67 -7.32 0.21
C GLU A 41 27.96 -8.58 -0.29
N ARG A 42 26.99 -9.09 0.48
CA ARG A 42 26.11 -10.17 0.00
C ARG A 42 25.31 -9.62 -1.16
N ALA A 43 25.57 -10.12 -2.36
CA ALA A 43 24.80 -9.77 -3.55
C ALA A 43 23.30 -9.98 -3.27
N ALA A 44 22.50 -8.92 -3.46
CA ALA A 44 21.09 -8.90 -3.09
C ALA A 44 20.32 -10.05 -3.79
N PRO A 45 19.41 -10.74 -3.07
CA PRO A 45 18.59 -11.81 -3.65
C PRO A 45 17.89 -11.37 -4.94
N GLN A 46 18.13 -12.11 -6.03
CA GLN A 46 17.48 -11.83 -7.31
C GLN A 46 15.98 -12.06 -7.22
N SER A 47 15.20 -11.21 -7.89
CA SER A 47 13.76 -11.40 -8.02
C SER A 47 13.44 -12.56 -8.98
N PRO A 48 12.30 -13.26 -8.82
CA PRO A 48 11.91 -14.37 -9.69
C PRO A 48 12.01 -14.10 -11.20
N ASP A 49 11.68 -12.89 -11.66
CA ASP A 49 11.79 -12.51 -13.07
C ASP A 49 13.25 -12.42 -13.58
N GLN A 50 14.21 -12.14 -12.70
CA GLN A 50 15.64 -12.16 -13.01
C GLN A 50 16.20 -13.59 -12.90
N LEU A 51 15.82 -14.30 -11.84
CA LEU A 51 16.31 -15.63 -11.50
C LEU A 51 15.82 -16.72 -12.47
N LEU A 52 14.57 -16.58 -12.96
CA LEU A 52 13.90 -17.52 -13.84
C LEU A 52 13.62 -16.93 -15.25
N GLY A 53 13.94 -15.66 -15.49
CA GLY A 53 14.07 -15.06 -16.83
C GLY A 53 12.95 -15.41 -17.82
N PRO A 54 13.27 -16.07 -18.96
CA PRO A 54 12.26 -16.48 -19.94
C PRO A 54 11.17 -17.40 -19.36
N LEU A 55 11.53 -18.36 -18.49
CA LEU A 55 10.55 -19.26 -17.87
C LEU A 55 9.55 -18.49 -17.01
N PHE A 56 9.99 -17.45 -16.29
CA PHE A 56 9.07 -16.56 -15.57
C PHE A 56 8.09 -15.86 -16.51
N THR A 57 8.63 -15.27 -17.58
CA THR A 57 7.83 -14.57 -18.59
C THR A 57 6.82 -15.51 -19.26
N ASP A 58 7.25 -16.72 -19.62
CA ASP A 58 6.44 -17.72 -20.32
C ASP A 58 5.33 -18.28 -19.39
N VAL A 59 5.61 -18.54 -18.10
CA VAL A 59 4.61 -18.99 -17.11
C VAL A 59 3.58 -17.91 -16.78
N GLN A 60 4.02 -16.66 -16.54
CA GLN A 60 3.10 -15.55 -16.31
C GLN A 60 2.23 -15.29 -17.55
N SER A 61 2.81 -15.37 -18.76
CA SER A 61 2.10 -15.19 -20.02
C SER A 61 1.06 -16.26 -20.30
N ALA A 62 1.33 -17.51 -19.90
CA ALA A 62 0.40 -18.62 -20.03
C ALA A 62 -0.77 -18.58 -19.04
N LYS A 63 -0.78 -17.63 -18.08
CA LYS A 63 -1.82 -17.48 -17.03
C LYS A 63 -2.15 -18.80 -16.31
N LEU A 64 -1.12 -19.57 -15.94
CA LEU A 64 -1.29 -20.87 -15.28
C LEU A 64 -1.96 -20.78 -13.90
N PHE A 65 -1.92 -19.60 -13.28
CA PHE A 65 -2.53 -19.29 -11.99
C PHE A 65 -3.37 -18.01 -12.12
N PRO A 66 -4.50 -17.88 -11.38
CA PRO A 66 -5.40 -16.73 -11.50
C PRO A 66 -4.85 -15.46 -10.84
N ASP A 67 -3.98 -15.58 -9.85
CA ASP A 67 -3.24 -14.48 -9.23
C ASP A 67 -1.77 -14.61 -9.65
N GLN A 68 -1.21 -13.56 -10.26
CA GLN A 68 0.16 -13.52 -10.76
C GLN A 68 1.22 -13.62 -9.66
N LYS A 69 0.89 -13.24 -8.42
CA LYS A 69 1.75 -13.40 -7.25
C LYS A 69 2.01 -14.88 -6.92
N THR A 70 1.11 -15.79 -7.32
CA THR A 70 1.26 -17.25 -7.08
C THR A 70 2.58 -17.82 -7.59
N PHE A 71 3.09 -17.33 -8.74
CA PHE A 71 4.38 -17.77 -9.29
C PHE A 71 5.56 -16.87 -8.88
N ALA A 72 5.31 -15.64 -8.43
CA ALA A 72 6.34 -14.82 -7.76
C ALA A 72 6.69 -15.38 -6.36
N ASP A 73 5.73 -16.05 -5.71
CA ASP A 73 5.87 -16.73 -4.43
C ASP A 73 6.29 -18.23 -4.56
N ALA A 74 6.57 -18.72 -5.77
CA ALA A 74 6.90 -20.12 -6.02
C ALA A 74 8.39 -20.42 -5.77
N VAL A 75 8.67 -21.49 -5.02
CA VAL A 75 10.04 -21.87 -4.63
C VAL A 75 10.59 -22.92 -5.60
N PRO A 76 11.74 -22.69 -6.27
CA PRO A 76 12.43 -23.70 -7.09
C PRO A 76 12.82 -24.94 -6.28
N ASN A 77 12.43 -26.13 -6.76
CA ASN A 77 12.75 -27.43 -6.14
C ASN A 77 14.21 -27.86 -6.37
N SER A 78 14.91 -27.22 -7.31
CA SER A 78 16.33 -27.45 -7.62
C SER A 78 16.96 -26.16 -8.20
N ASP A 79 18.22 -26.21 -8.61
CA ASP A 79 18.94 -25.00 -9.02
C ASP A 79 18.29 -24.34 -10.26
N PRO A 80 17.93 -23.04 -10.21
CA PRO A 80 17.33 -22.32 -11.31
C PRO A 80 18.09 -22.43 -12.64
N LEU A 81 19.43 -22.58 -12.62
CA LEU A 81 20.21 -22.76 -13.84
C LEU A 81 19.98 -24.14 -14.48
N MET A 82 19.72 -25.18 -13.68
CA MET A 82 19.35 -26.51 -14.16
C MET A 82 17.91 -26.50 -14.71
N ILE A 83 16.96 -25.94 -13.94
CA ILE A 83 15.56 -25.80 -14.37
C ILE A 83 15.48 -24.99 -15.69
N LEU A 84 16.28 -23.94 -15.85
CA LEU A 84 16.37 -23.18 -17.10
C LEU A 84 17.02 -23.94 -18.26
N ALA A 85 17.99 -24.82 -18.00
CA ALA A 85 18.57 -25.69 -19.02
C ALA A 85 17.54 -26.72 -19.52
N ASP A 86 16.88 -27.42 -18.59
CA ASP A 86 15.85 -28.41 -18.88
C ASP A 86 14.65 -27.76 -19.59
N TYR A 87 14.21 -26.58 -19.13
CA TYR A 87 13.15 -25.83 -19.80
C TYR A 87 13.51 -25.48 -21.25
N ARG A 88 14.74 -24.99 -21.50
CA ARG A 88 15.21 -24.68 -22.87
C ARG A 88 15.28 -25.91 -23.76
N MET A 89 15.61 -27.08 -23.21
CA MET A 89 15.60 -28.35 -23.94
C MET A 89 14.19 -28.86 -24.23
N GLN A 90 13.24 -28.69 -23.30
CA GLN A 90 11.91 -29.28 -23.38
C GLN A 90 10.87 -28.40 -24.09
N ARG A 91 10.91 -27.06 -23.96
CA ARG A 91 9.81 -26.16 -24.36
C ARG A 91 9.42 -26.16 -25.84
N ASN A 92 10.30 -26.65 -26.71
CA ASN A 92 10.07 -26.76 -28.15
C ASN A 92 9.74 -28.20 -28.60
N GLN A 93 9.61 -29.15 -27.66
CA GLN A 93 9.32 -30.56 -27.97
C GLN A 93 7.81 -30.79 -28.15
N SER A 94 7.46 -31.71 -29.05
CA SER A 94 6.06 -32.14 -29.24
C SER A 94 5.54 -32.82 -27.98
N GLY A 95 4.47 -32.30 -27.39
CA GLY A 95 3.88 -32.81 -26.15
C GLY A 95 4.44 -32.18 -24.87
N PHE A 96 5.26 -31.12 -24.95
CA PHE A 96 5.61 -30.33 -23.77
C PHE A 96 4.38 -29.65 -23.16
N ASP A 97 4.19 -29.80 -21.85
CA ASP A 97 3.20 -29.05 -21.08
C ASP A 97 3.87 -28.20 -19.99
N LEU A 98 3.61 -26.89 -20.03
CA LEU A 98 4.21 -25.93 -19.12
C LEU A 98 3.68 -26.06 -17.69
N ARG A 99 2.43 -26.51 -17.52
CA ARG A 99 1.84 -26.72 -16.19
C ARG A 99 2.53 -27.87 -15.46
N HIS A 100 2.62 -29.04 -16.09
CA HIS A 100 3.32 -30.19 -15.53
C HIS A 100 4.80 -29.89 -15.26
N PHE A 101 5.46 -29.13 -16.16
CA PHE A 101 6.84 -28.68 -15.93
C PHE A 101 6.96 -27.80 -14.67
N VAL A 102 6.02 -26.89 -14.44
CA VAL A 102 6.01 -26.06 -13.22
C VAL A 102 5.71 -26.90 -11.97
N GLU A 103 4.71 -27.77 -12.02
CA GLU A 103 4.29 -28.63 -10.89
C GLU A 103 5.38 -29.63 -10.46
N LEU A 104 6.27 -30.02 -11.38
CA LEU A 104 7.46 -30.83 -11.07
C LEU A 104 8.62 -30.00 -10.47
N ASN A 105 8.86 -28.80 -11.00
CA ASN A 105 10.07 -28.02 -10.70
C ASN A 105 9.91 -26.97 -9.60
N PHE A 106 8.69 -26.68 -9.13
CA PHE A 106 8.43 -25.63 -8.13
C PHE A 106 7.46 -26.08 -7.05
N THR A 107 7.73 -25.68 -5.81
CA THR A 107 6.79 -25.75 -4.70
C THR A 107 5.95 -24.46 -4.71
N LEU A 108 4.65 -24.62 -4.97
CA LEU A 108 3.69 -23.51 -5.04
C LEU A 108 3.17 -23.10 -3.64
N PRO A 109 2.82 -21.83 -3.43
CA PRO A 109 2.43 -21.30 -2.12
C PRO A 109 1.04 -21.80 -1.69
N GLN A 110 1.02 -22.79 -0.79
CA GLN A 110 -0.21 -23.45 -0.31
C GLN A 110 -1.29 -22.48 0.17
N LYS A 111 -2.56 -22.80 -0.06
CA LYS A 111 -3.68 -22.03 0.51
C LYS A 111 -3.83 -22.38 1.99
N GLY A 112 -3.74 -21.37 2.85
CA GLY A 112 -3.97 -21.55 4.29
C GLY A 112 -5.42 -21.95 4.60
N GLU A 113 -5.63 -22.53 5.78
CA GLU A 113 -6.96 -22.86 6.28
C GLU A 113 -7.81 -21.58 6.45
N ALA A 114 -9.11 -21.67 6.15
CA ALA A 114 -10.03 -20.56 6.33
C ALA A 114 -10.41 -20.47 7.81
N TYR A 115 -9.97 -19.41 8.50
CA TYR A 115 -10.44 -19.11 9.85
C TYR A 115 -11.93 -18.73 9.81
N VAL A 116 -12.72 -19.39 10.66
CA VAL A 116 -14.13 -19.10 10.87
C VAL A 116 -14.31 -18.84 12.37
N PRO A 117 -14.84 -17.68 12.78
CA PRO A 117 -15.03 -17.40 14.21
C PRO A 117 -16.07 -18.32 14.86
N PRO A 118 -15.93 -18.61 16.16
CA PRO A 118 -17.00 -19.21 16.95
C PRO A 118 -18.29 -18.38 16.89
N ALA A 119 -19.44 -19.06 16.80
CA ALA A 119 -20.73 -18.41 16.69
C ALA A 119 -21.03 -17.48 17.89
N GLY A 120 -21.21 -16.19 17.63
CA GLY A 120 -21.50 -15.17 18.65
C GLY A 120 -20.27 -14.45 19.23
N GLN A 121 -19.06 -14.73 18.73
CA GLN A 121 -17.84 -14.00 19.10
C GLN A 121 -17.97 -12.49 18.78
N SER A 122 -17.55 -11.63 19.69
CA SER A 122 -17.52 -10.18 19.48
C SER A 122 -16.46 -9.73 18.47
N LEU A 123 -16.58 -8.50 17.97
CA LEU A 123 -15.62 -7.90 17.05
C LEU A 123 -14.19 -7.85 17.64
N ARG A 124 -14.07 -7.51 18.94
CA ARG A 124 -12.79 -7.47 19.66
C ARG A 124 -12.19 -8.87 19.86
N GLU A 125 -12.95 -9.81 20.43
CA GLU A 125 -12.48 -11.21 20.61
C GLU A 125 -12.06 -11.87 19.29
N HIS A 126 -12.72 -11.54 18.18
CA HIS A 126 -12.37 -12.00 16.84
C HIS A 126 -11.02 -11.45 16.37
N ILE A 127 -10.77 -10.16 16.60
CA ILE A 127 -9.48 -9.53 16.28
C ILE A 127 -8.36 -10.15 17.12
N ASP A 128 -8.55 -10.27 18.43
CA ASP A 128 -7.55 -10.87 19.33
C ASP A 128 -7.26 -12.35 18.95
N GLY A 129 -8.31 -13.09 18.59
CA GLY A 129 -8.21 -14.46 18.08
C GLY A 129 -7.52 -14.60 16.71
N LEU A 130 -7.45 -13.52 15.92
CA LEU A 130 -6.77 -13.50 14.62
C LEU A 130 -5.27 -13.22 14.70
N TRP A 131 -4.75 -12.63 15.77
CA TRP A 131 -3.31 -12.33 15.85
C TRP A 131 -2.40 -13.57 15.67
N PRO A 132 -2.68 -14.75 16.27
CA PRO A 132 -1.93 -15.97 15.97
C PRO A 132 -2.12 -16.46 14.53
N VAL A 133 -3.32 -16.31 13.96
CA VAL A 133 -3.67 -16.74 12.59
C VAL A 133 -2.93 -15.91 11.53
N LEU A 134 -2.69 -14.63 11.82
CA LEU A 134 -1.93 -13.71 10.98
C LEU A 134 -0.41 -13.71 11.28
N THR A 135 0.04 -14.37 12.36
CA THR A 135 1.48 -14.47 12.69
C THR A 135 2.18 -15.51 11.81
N ARG A 136 3.36 -15.16 11.30
CA ARG A 136 4.30 -16.05 10.60
C ARG A 136 5.65 -16.04 11.33
N SER A 137 6.48 -17.03 11.04
CA SER A 137 7.89 -17.06 11.45
C SER A 137 8.70 -17.62 10.28
N THR A 138 9.82 -17.00 9.96
CA THR A 138 10.71 -17.37 8.85
C THR A 138 12.12 -16.91 9.20
N ASP A 139 12.71 -17.52 10.23
CA ASP A 139 14.10 -17.31 10.64
C ASP A 139 15.11 -17.75 9.56
N SER A 140 14.64 -18.61 8.65
CA SER A 140 15.37 -19.23 7.56
C SER A 140 14.43 -19.43 6.37
N ALA A 141 14.96 -19.30 5.16
CA ALA A 141 14.23 -19.46 3.90
C ALA A 141 14.97 -20.45 2.99
N SER A 142 14.26 -21.05 2.02
CA SER A 142 14.91 -21.91 1.03
C SER A 142 15.84 -21.09 0.12
N LYS A 143 16.95 -21.69 -0.35
CA LYS A 143 18.03 -20.99 -1.09
C LYS A 143 17.56 -20.11 -2.26
N TRP A 144 16.43 -20.43 -2.86
CA TRP A 144 15.84 -19.73 -4.01
C TRP A 144 14.40 -19.29 -3.76
N ASP A 145 13.94 -19.26 -2.51
CA ASP A 145 12.66 -18.65 -2.15
C ASP A 145 12.72 -17.14 -2.45
N SER A 146 11.57 -16.56 -2.80
CA SER A 146 11.47 -15.10 -2.87
C SER A 146 11.22 -14.48 -1.49
N LEU A 147 10.78 -15.25 -0.49
CA LEU A 147 10.61 -14.81 0.90
C LEU A 147 11.97 -14.57 1.56
N LEU A 148 12.17 -13.37 2.10
CA LEU A 148 13.39 -12.98 2.80
C LEU A 148 13.26 -13.37 4.28
N PRO A 149 14.27 -13.99 4.91
CA PRO A 149 14.18 -14.38 6.31
C PRO A 149 14.16 -13.16 7.24
N LEU A 150 13.47 -13.28 8.36
CA LEU A 150 13.35 -12.27 9.42
C LEU A 150 13.67 -12.89 10.78
N PRO A 151 14.45 -12.22 11.66
CA PRO A 151 14.95 -12.81 12.90
C PRO A 151 13.88 -13.08 13.96
N LYS A 152 12.69 -12.46 13.86
CA LYS A 152 11.57 -12.59 14.81
C LYS A 152 10.27 -12.96 14.09
N PRO A 153 9.27 -13.56 14.78
CA PRO A 153 7.92 -13.71 14.26
C PRO A 153 7.32 -12.37 13.82
N TYR A 154 6.42 -12.39 12.83
CA TYR A 154 5.81 -11.19 12.26
C TYR A 154 4.35 -11.39 11.88
N VAL A 155 3.53 -10.33 11.98
CA VAL A 155 2.13 -10.35 11.57
C VAL A 155 2.00 -9.91 10.11
N VAL A 156 1.33 -10.71 9.27
CA VAL A 156 1.06 -10.39 7.86
C VAL A 156 -0.33 -9.80 7.68
N PRO A 157 -0.61 -9.02 6.62
CA PRO A 157 -1.89 -8.35 6.46
C PRO A 157 -3.08 -9.32 6.31
N GLY A 158 -2.96 -10.37 5.49
CA GLY A 158 -4.01 -11.38 5.30
C GLY A 158 -4.20 -11.83 3.83
N GLY A 159 -4.91 -12.94 3.63
CA GLY A 159 -5.24 -13.46 2.29
C GLY A 159 -4.02 -13.77 1.42
N ARG A 160 -3.88 -13.08 0.28
CA ARG A 160 -2.74 -13.18 -0.65
C ARG A 160 -1.44 -12.62 -0.09
N PHE A 161 -1.52 -11.76 0.93
CA PHE A 161 -0.40 -11.13 1.60
C PHE A 161 0.14 -12.07 2.68
N ARG A 162 1.26 -12.72 2.37
CA ARG A 162 1.90 -13.84 3.09
C ARG A 162 3.25 -13.46 3.69
N GLU A 163 3.65 -12.21 3.49
CA GLU A 163 4.87 -11.54 3.88
C GLU A 163 4.51 -10.33 4.76
N VAL A 164 5.45 -9.82 5.55
CA VAL A 164 5.26 -8.53 6.22
C VAL A 164 5.18 -7.43 5.17
N TYR A 165 4.38 -6.40 5.42
CA TYR A 165 4.38 -5.16 4.65
C TYR A 165 4.70 -3.99 5.61
N TYR A 166 5.48 -3.03 5.14
CA TYR A 166 6.08 -2.00 5.98
C TYR A 166 5.03 -1.10 6.65
N TRP A 167 4.27 -0.30 5.89
CA TRP A 167 3.35 0.67 6.50
C TRP A 167 2.14 -0.01 7.18
N ASP A 168 1.62 -1.10 6.62
CA ASP A 168 0.58 -1.96 7.21
C ASP A 168 0.90 -2.36 8.65
N THR A 169 2.18 -2.64 8.90
CA THR A 169 2.64 -3.10 10.21
C THR A 169 2.49 -2.03 11.27
N TYR A 170 2.65 -0.73 10.98
CA TYR A 170 2.47 0.30 12.02
C TYR A 170 1.02 0.31 12.54
N PHE A 171 0.05 0.28 11.62
CA PHE A 171 -1.37 0.23 11.97
C PHE A 171 -1.78 -1.09 12.63
N THR A 172 -1.06 -2.18 12.33
CA THR A 172 -1.20 -3.48 13.00
C THR A 172 -0.60 -3.44 14.41
N MET A 173 0.58 -2.85 14.60
CA MET A 173 1.27 -2.67 15.88
C MET A 173 0.46 -1.81 16.85
N LEU A 174 -0.29 -0.82 16.36
CA LEU A 174 -1.25 -0.07 17.20
C LEU A 174 -2.31 -1.00 17.82
N GLY A 175 -2.76 -2.01 17.07
CA GLY A 175 -3.64 -3.07 17.60
C GLY A 175 -2.94 -3.97 18.61
N LEU A 176 -1.77 -4.50 18.24
CA LEU A 176 -0.97 -5.37 19.12
C LEU A 176 -0.63 -4.68 20.45
N ALA A 177 -0.30 -3.38 20.43
CA ALA A 177 -0.07 -2.56 21.62
C ALA A 177 -1.31 -2.41 22.51
N GLU A 178 -2.51 -2.40 21.92
CA GLU A 178 -3.78 -2.32 22.63
C GLU A 178 -4.20 -3.66 23.23
N SER A 179 -4.09 -4.76 22.46
CA SER A 179 -4.19 -6.15 22.94
C SER A 179 -3.04 -6.56 23.89
N ASN A 180 -2.19 -5.62 24.33
CA ASN A 180 -1.06 -5.81 25.24
C ASN A 180 0.02 -6.81 24.74
N HIS A 181 0.09 -7.07 23.44
CA HIS A 181 1.11 -7.87 22.74
C HIS A 181 2.38 -7.07 22.44
N TRP A 182 2.95 -6.43 23.46
CA TRP A 182 4.17 -5.61 23.33
C TRP A 182 5.41 -6.41 22.95
N ASP A 183 5.40 -7.73 23.18
CA ASP A 183 6.37 -8.68 22.62
C ASP A 183 6.39 -8.60 21.09
N LYS A 184 5.21 -8.59 20.46
CA LYS A 184 5.06 -8.54 19.00
C LYS A 184 5.33 -7.15 18.45
N VAL A 185 4.96 -6.11 19.20
CA VAL A 185 5.36 -4.73 18.89
C VAL A 185 6.88 -4.63 18.82
N GLN A 186 7.63 -5.17 19.79
CA GLN A 186 9.09 -5.18 19.74
C GLN A 186 9.62 -6.05 18.59
N ASP A 187 9.10 -7.26 18.41
CA ASP A 187 9.55 -8.18 17.36
C ASP A 187 9.45 -7.56 15.95
N MET A 188 8.39 -6.79 15.65
CA MET A 188 8.28 -6.05 14.39
C MET A 188 9.34 -4.94 14.24
N VAL A 189 9.67 -4.21 15.32
CA VAL A 189 10.72 -3.18 15.27
C VAL A 189 12.12 -3.80 15.12
N ASP A 190 12.39 -4.91 15.82
CA ASP A 190 13.63 -5.68 15.66
C ASP A 190 13.76 -6.27 14.24
N ASN A 191 12.66 -6.69 13.62
CA ASN A 191 12.63 -7.15 12.22
C ASN A 191 12.92 -6.03 11.22
N PHE A 192 12.29 -4.86 11.35
CA PHE A 192 12.54 -3.75 10.44
C PHE A 192 13.93 -3.12 10.62
N ALA A 193 14.45 -3.10 11.85
CA ALA A 193 15.84 -2.74 12.11
C ALA A 193 16.79 -3.71 11.37
N HIS A 194 16.49 -5.01 11.35
CA HIS A 194 17.24 -6.00 10.58
C HIS A 194 17.16 -5.77 9.06
N GLU A 195 15.98 -5.46 8.50
CA GLU A 195 15.86 -5.16 7.06
C GLU A 195 16.64 -3.89 6.67
N ILE A 196 16.59 -2.83 7.49
CA ILE A 196 17.43 -1.63 7.31
C ILE A 196 18.92 -1.99 7.31
N ASP A 197 19.36 -2.87 8.23
CA ASP A 197 20.76 -3.27 8.32
C ASP A 197 21.21 -4.25 7.22
N ALA A 198 20.32 -5.10 6.71
CA ALA A 198 20.62 -6.07 5.66
C ALA A 198 20.51 -5.51 4.23
N TRP A 199 19.55 -4.62 3.97
CA TRP A 199 19.17 -4.15 2.62
C TRP A 199 19.29 -2.63 2.44
N GLY A 200 19.75 -1.90 3.47
CA GLY A 200 19.88 -0.44 3.47
C GLY A 200 18.57 0.33 3.71
N HIS A 201 17.43 -0.33 3.53
CA HIS A 201 16.08 0.23 3.68
C HIS A 201 15.09 -0.88 4.04
N ILE A 202 13.90 -0.50 4.50
CA ILE A 202 12.78 -1.44 4.65
C ILE A 202 12.13 -1.61 3.27
N PRO A 203 12.09 -2.81 2.68
CA PRO A 203 11.42 -3.05 1.41
C PRO A 203 9.90 -2.91 1.55
N ASN A 204 9.17 -2.88 0.42
CA ASN A 204 7.70 -2.85 0.38
C ASN A 204 7.07 -3.95 1.28
N GLY A 205 7.73 -5.11 1.28
CA GLY A 205 7.55 -6.23 2.21
C GLY A 205 8.72 -7.21 2.08
N ASN A 206 8.82 -8.25 2.92
CA ASN A 206 9.99 -9.15 2.96
C ASN A 206 10.09 -10.15 1.78
N ARG A 207 10.10 -9.64 0.54
CA ARG A 207 10.25 -10.42 -0.71
C ARG A 207 11.37 -9.87 -1.60
N SER A 208 12.11 -10.74 -2.29
CA SER A 208 13.20 -10.33 -3.21
C SER A 208 12.73 -9.45 -4.36
N TYR A 209 11.48 -9.60 -4.83
CA TYR A 209 10.88 -8.72 -5.83
C TYR A 209 10.43 -7.35 -5.30
N TYR A 210 10.49 -7.13 -3.98
CA TYR A 210 10.25 -5.85 -3.31
C TYR A 210 11.52 -5.10 -2.91
N LEU A 211 12.71 -5.73 -2.96
CA LEU A 211 14.01 -5.08 -2.65
C LEU A 211 14.36 -3.87 -3.53
N SER A 212 13.60 -3.59 -4.60
CA SER A 212 13.79 -2.39 -5.43
C SER A 212 12.96 -1.18 -4.98
N ARG A 213 12.23 -1.25 -3.87
CA ARG A 213 11.46 -0.13 -3.32
C ARG A 213 11.07 -0.32 -1.86
N SER A 214 10.88 0.80 -1.17
CA SER A 214 10.24 0.84 0.14
C SER A 214 8.70 0.97 0.03
N GLN A 215 8.10 1.51 1.08
CA GLN A 215 6.69 1.90 1.27
C GLN A 215 6.65 3.26 2.01
N PRO A 216 5.47 3.82 2.35
CA PRO A 216 5.39 5.03 3.19
C PRO A 216 6.15 4.85 4.52
N PRO A 217 7.09 5.75 4.88
CA PRO A 217 8.03 5.49 5.96
C PRO A 217 7.42 5.70 7.35
N PHE A 218 7.16 4.59 8.05
CA PHE A 218 6.54 4.57 9.38
C PHE A 218 7.47 4.07 10.51
N PHE A 219 8.72 3.69 10.25
CA PHE A 219 9.62 3.13 11.27
C PHE A 219 9.89 4.08 12.45
N SER A 220 9.93 5.40 12.20
CA SER A 220 9.96 6.42 13.25
C SER A 220 8.77 6.34 14.20
N PHE A 221 7.56 6.17 13.67
CA PHE A 221 6.33 6.01 14.46
C PHE A 221 6.28 4.65 15.19
N MET A 222 6.84 3.60 14.60
CA MET A 222 6.96 2.28 15.22
C MET A 222 7.90 2.30 16.43
N VAL A 223 9.07 2.93 16.27
CA VAL A 223 10.06 3.15 17.33
C VAL A 223 9.49 4.07 18.43
N GLU A 224 8.78 5.14 18.07
CA GLU A 224 8.09 6.00 19.05
C GLU A 224 6.95 5.28 19.79
N LEU A 225 6.17 4.43 19.11
CA LEU A 225 5.13 3.60 19.73
C LEU A 225 5.72 2.66 20.78
N LEU A 226 6.78 1.91 20.43
CA LEU A 226 7.47 1.02 21.38
C LEU A 226 8.06 1.80 22.56
N ALA A 227 8.60 3.00 22.30
CA ALA A 227 9.10 3.92 23.33
C ALA A 227 8.01 4.53 24.24
N THR A 228 6.70 4.30 23.99
CA THR A 228 5.65 4.63 24.96
C THR A 228 5.47 3.58 26.06
N HIS A 229 5.93 2.34 25.83
CA HIS A 229 5.78 1.22 26.76
C HIS A 229 7.10 0.86 27.47
N ASP A 230 8.19 0.67 26.71
CA ASP A 230 9.48 0.25 27.26
C ASP A 230 10.63 1.17 26.85
N GLY A 231 11.64 1.29 27.73
CA GLY A 231 12.89 2.02 27.56
C GLY A 231 12.79 3.55 27.43
N GLY A 232 11.68 4.08 26.91
CA GLY A 232 11.51 5.50 26.60
C GLY A 232 12.63 6.00 25.68
N ASP A 233 13.42 6.93 26.19
CA ASP A 233 14.58 7.48 25.47
C ASP A 233 15.70 6.43 25.24
N GLU A 234 15.77 5.32 25.99
CA GLU A 234 16.68 4.19 25.68
C GLU A 234 16.24 3.42 24.43
N THR A 235 14.93 3.27 24.20
CA THR A 235 14.37 2.65 22.98
C THR A 235 14.68 3.51 21.76
N LEU A 236 14.58 4.84 21.89
CA LEU A 236 15.00 5.76 20.83
C LEU A 236 16.49 5.68 20.54
N LYS A 237 17.34 5.51 21.57
CA LYS A 237 18.78 5.28 21.42
C LYS A 237 19.09 3.96 20.70
N LYS A 238 18.40 2.86 21.06
CA LYS A 238 18.62 1.52 20.48
C LYS A 238 18.50 1.54 18.95
N TYR A 239 17.47 2.21 18.41
CA TYR A 239 17.17 2.21 16.97
C TYR A 239 17.62 3.47 16.23
N LEU A 240 18.32 4.41 16.90
CA LEU A 240 18.88 5.60 16.26
C LEU A 240 19.76 5.28 15.02
N PRO A 241 20.63 4.25 15.01
CA PRO A 241 21.44 3.94 13.82
C PRO A 241 20.59 3.55 12.60
N GLN A 242 19.50 2.80 12.81
CA GLN A 242 18.61 2.36 11.74
C GLN A 242 17.70 3.51 11.26
N LEU A 243 17.20 4.37 12.17
CA LEU A 243 16.52 5.61 11.80
C LEU A 243 17.42 6.51 10.94
N GLN A 244 18.71 6.61 11.27
CA GLN A 244 19.68 7.39 10.50
C GLN A 244 19.94 6.76 9.12
N LYS A 245 20.02 5.43 9.03
CA LYS A 245 20.24 4.71 7.77
C LYS A 245 19.03 4.78 6.82
N GLU A 246 17.80 4.59 7.33
CA GLU A 246 16.60 4.74 6.50
C GLU A 246 16.45 6.18 5.98
N TYR A 247 16.71 7.18 6.82
CA TYR A 247 16.74 8.58 6.38
C TYR A 247 17.80 8.84 5.30
N ALA A 248 18.97 8.19 5.37
CA ALA A 248 19.99 8.29 4.34
C ALA A 248 19.52 7.70 2.99
N TYR A 249 18.82 6.56 2.99
CA TYR A 249 18.19 5.99 1.78
C TYR A 249 17.14 6.94 1.18
N TRP A 250 16.29 7.56 1.99
CA TRP A 250 15.31 8.54 1.50
C TRP A 250 15.98 9.80 0.95
N MET A 251 17.09 10.24 1.54
CA MET A 251 17.81 11.48 1.19
C MET A 251 19.01 11.26 0.25
N GLU A 252 19.08 10.10 -0.41
CA GLU A 252 20.20 9.72 -1.26
C GLU A 252 20.41 10.68 -2.44
N GLY A 253 21.67 11.02 -2.73
CA GLY A 253 22.06 12.00 -3.76
C GLY A 253 21.72 13.48 -3.47
N SER A 254 21.01 13.79 -2.37
CA SER A 254 20.52 15.15 -2.07
C SER A 254 21.60 16.25 -2.01
N GLU A 255 22.79 15.92 -1.52
CA GLU A 255 23.90 16.88 -1.33
C GLU A 255 24.38 17.50 -2.65
N ASN A 256 24.44 16.70 -3.72
CA ASN A 256 24.94 17.11 -5.03
C ASN A 256 23.84 17.54 -6.02
N LEU A 257 22.57 17.46 -5.61
CA LEU A 257 21.42 17.77 -6.47
C LEU A 257 21.30 19.28 -6.73
N ALA A 258 21.04 19.68 -7.98
CA ALA A 258 20.87 21.08 -8.35
C ALA A 258 19.40 21.55 -8.21
N PRO A 259 19.14 22.86 -7.99
CA PRO A 259 17.77 23.38 -7.89
C PRO A 259 16.99 23.23 -9.21
N GLY A 260 15.86 22.53 -9.15
CA GLY A 260 15.03 22.17 -10.29
C GLY A 260 15.12 20.69 -10.70
N ASP A 261 16.10 19.95 -10.20
CA ASP A 261 16.33 18.54 -10.54
C ASP A 261 15.76 17.56 -9.50
N ALA A 262 15.68 16.29 -9.88
CA ALA A 262 15.28 15.18 -9.01
C ALA A 262 16.18 13.95 -9.26
N HIS A 263 16.66 13.34 -8.19
CA HIS A 263 17.47 12.13 -8.21
C HIS A 263 16.76 11.07 -7.35
N GLU A 264 16.30 10.00 -8.00
CA GLU A 264 15.63 8.86 -7.36
C GLU A 264 14.53 9.31 -6.37
N ARG A 265 14.73 9.11 -5.06
CA ARG A 265 13.78 9.47 -3.98
C ARG A 265 13.74 10.96 -3.62
N VAL A 266 14.72 11.75 -4.08
CA VAL A 266 14.90 13.18 -3.72
C VAL A 266 14.50 14.10 -4.87
N VAL A 267 13.91 15.24 -4.51
CA VAL A 267 13.56 16.35 -5.40
C VAL A 267 14.05 17.66 -4.78
N LYS A 268 14.71 18.51 -5.57
CA LYS A 268 15.12 19.84 -5.14
C LYS A 268 14.41 20.87 -6.01
N LEU A 269 13.51 21.64 -5.42
CA LEU A 269 12.76 22.67 -6.14
C LEU A 269 13.66 23.84 -6.55
N LYS A 270 13.15 24.71 -7.42
CA LYS A 270 13.94 25.77 -8.10
C LYS A 270 14.43 26.88 -7.17
N ASP A 271 13.81 27.03 -6.00
CA ASP A 271 14.22 27.89 -4.88
C ASP A 271 15.18 27.19 -3.91
N GLY A 272 15.48 25.90 -4.13
CA GLY A 272 16.37 25.09 -3.31
C GLY A 272 15.67 24.24 -2.25
N ALA A 273 14.34 24.32 -2.09
CA ALA A 273 13.61 23.48 -1.14
C ALA A 273 13.75 21.99 -1.48
N VAL A 274 14.19 21.19 -0.51
CA VAL A 274 14.36 19.72 -0.67
C VAL A 274 13.11 19.01 -0.15
N LEU A 275 12.53 18.18 -1.01
CA LEU A 275 11.40 17.31 -0.73
C LEU A 275 11.66 15.92 -1.34
N ASN A 276 10.79 14.96 -1.08
CA ASN A 276 10.96 13.58 -1.55
C ASN A 276 9.76 13.11 -2.38
N ARG A 277 9.98 12.08 -3.20
CA ARG A 277 8.96 11.40 -4.01
C ARG A 277 9.09 9.89 -3.88
N TYR A 278 8.01 9.16 -4.16
CA TYR A 278 8.07 7.71 -4.29
C TYR A 278 8.80 7.32 -5.59
N TRP A 279 9.62 6.29 -5.48
CA TRP A 279 10.49 5.77 -6.54
C TRP A 279 10.74 4.27 -6.27
N ASP A 280 10.86 3.48 -7.33
CA ASP A 280 11.37 2.12 -7.33
C ASP A 280 12.57 2.10 -8.28
N ASP A 281 13.63 1.40 -7.93
CA ASP A 281 14.91 1.46 -8.65
C ASP A 281 14.89 0.68 -9.98
N ARG A 282 13.85 -0.13 -10.23
CA ARG A 282 13.63 -0.86 -11.49
C ARG A 282 12.59 -0.19 -12.39
N ALA A 283 12.88 -0.16 -13.70
CA ALA A 283 11.97 0.27 -14.78
C ALA A 283 11.48 -0.92 -15.63
N ALA A 284 11.00 -1.97 -14.97
CA ALA A 284 10.52 -3.22 -15.56
C ALA A 284 9.16 -3.60 -14.93
N PRO A 285 8.36 -4.50 -15.50
CA PRO A 285 7.10 -4.93 -14.88
C PRO A 285 7.30 -5.41 -13.44
N ARG A 286 6.28 -5.23 -12.60
CA ARG A 286 6.17 -5.87 -11.28
C ARG A 286 6.18 -7.38 -11.45
N THR A 287 6.86 -8.09 -10.56
CA THR A 287 7.00 -9.57 -10.64
C THR A 287 5.66 -10.23 -10.30
N GLU A 288 5.03 -9.67 -9.27
CA GLU A 288 3.76 -9.99 -8.66
C GLU A 288 2.52 -9.64 -9.51
N SER A 289 2.67 -8.79 -10.53
CA SER A 289 1.59 -8.26 -11.41
C SER A 289 2.05 -8.10 -12.88
N TRP A 290 2.87 -9.04 -13.35
CA TRP A 290 3.69 -8.95 -14.57
C TRP A 290 2.92 -8.63 -15.87
N LEU A 291 1.83 -9.34 -16.14
CA LEU A 291 1.01 -9.12 -17.32
C LEU A 291 0.14 -7.87 -17.22
N ASP A 292 -0.29 -7.48 -16.03
CA ASP A 292 -1.14 -6.30 -15.85
C ASP A 292 -0.32 -5.01 -16.08
N ASP A 293 0.93 -4.99 -15.62
CA ASP A 293 1.92 -3.98 -15.99
C ASP A 293 2.22 -3.98 -17.50
N VAL A 294 2.57 -5.14 -18.08
CA VAL A 294 2.86 -5.27 -19.54
C VAL A 294 1.67 -4.86 -20.39
N THR A 295 0.44 -5.20 -19.99
CA THR A 295 -0.80 -4.82 -20.68
C THR A 295 -1.05 -3.32 -20.54
N THR A 296 -0.83 -2.75 -19.36
CA THR A 296 -0.95 -1.31 -19.12
C THR A 296 0.01 -0.52 -20.00
N ALA A 297 1.29 -0.92 -20.09
CA ALA A 297 2.26 -0.29 -20.98
C ALA A 297 1.92 -0.48 -22.47
N LYS A 298 1.56 -1.70 -22.88
CA LYS A 298 1.17 -2.02 -24.27
C LYS A 298 -0.04 -1.20 -24.75
N ASN A 299 -0.99 -0.91 -23.87
CA ASN A 299 -2.18 -0.14 -24.19
C ASN A 299 -1.94 1.38 -24.24
N ASN A 300 -0.72 1.86 -23.93
CA ASN A 300 -0.37 3.29 -23.88
C ASN A 300 0.96 3.56 -24.65
N PRO A 301 1.01 3.26 -25.97
CA PRO A 301 2.24 3.26 -26.76
C PRO A 301 2.89 4.65 -26.95
N ASP A 302 2.16 5.74 -26.67
CA ASP A 302 2.67 7.11 -26.75
C ASP A 302 3.63 7.48 -25.61
N ARG A 303 3.89 6.55 -24.68
CA ARG A 303 4.89 6.66 -23.61
C ARG A 303 5.90 5.51 -23.69
N PRO A 304 7.17 5.74 -23.29
CA PRO A 304 8.11 4.64 -23.08
C PRO A 304 7.57 3.68 -22.00
N ALA A 305 7.56 2.38 -22.31
CA ALA A 305 7.07 1.36 -21.39
C ALA A 305 7.83 1.36 -20.04
N THR A 306 9.14 1.67 -20.08
CA THR A 306 10.00 1.87 -18.90
C THR A 306 9.47 2.91 -17.93
N ASP A 307 8.89 4.00 -18.44
CA ASP A 307 8.41 5.12 -17.65
C ASP A 307 7.09 4.71 -16.97
N ILE A 308 6.21 4.05 -17.70
CA ILE A 308 4.98 3.44 -17.16
C ILE A 308 5.35 2.43 -16.06
N TYR A 309 6.30 1.53 -16.30
CA TYR A 309 6.74 0.55 -15.29
C TYR A 309 7.33 1.23 -14.05
N ARG A 310 8.16 2.27 -14.21
CA ARG A 310 8.71 3.06 -13.09
C ARG A 310 7.59 3.73 -12.29
N ASP A 311 6.62 4.32 -12.95
CA ASP A 311 5.49 5.02 -12.31
C ASP A 311 4.49 4.07 -11.64
N LEU A 312 4.24 2.87 -12.21
CA LEU A 312 3.46 1.80 -11.58
C LEU A 312 4.15 1.27 -10.32
N ARG A 313 5.45 0.98 -10.40
CA ARG A 313 6.24 0.53 -9.25
C ARG A 313 6.38 1.62 -8.16
N ALA A 314 6.56 2.88 -8.54
CA ALA A 314 6.49 4.01 -7.62
C ALA A 314 5.08 4.18 -7.02
N GLY A 315 4.02 3.80 -7.76
CA GLY A 315 2.66 3.68 -7.23
C GLY A 315 2.59 2.66 -6.09
N ALA A 316 3.14 1.45 -6.29
CA ALA A 316 3.23 0.45 -5.22
C ALA A 316 4.16 0.89 -4.06
N ALA A 317 5.22 1.65 -4.35
CA ALA A 317 6.09 2.26 -3.33
C ALA A 317 5.36 3.35 -2.51
N SER A 318 4.28 3.93 -3.04
CA SER A 318 3.43 4.87 -2.30
C SER A 318 2.41 4.21 -1.38
N GLY A 319 2.24 2.88 -1.47
CA GLY A 319 1.12 2.16 -0.86
C GLY A 319 -0.24 2.43 -1.51
N TRP A 320 -0.35 3.41 -2.42
CA TRP A 320 -1.58 3.79 -3.12
C TRP A 320 -1.60 3.25 -4.57
N ASP A 321 -1.38 1.94 -4.77
CA ASP A 321 -1.49 1.23 -6.05
C ASP A 321 -2.92 0.72 -6.29
N PHE A 322 -3.76 1.36 -7.10
CA PHE A 322 -3.59 2.64 -7.81
C PHE A 322 -4.68 3.65 -7.45
N SER A 323 -4.45 4.91 -7.82
CA SER A 323 -5.29 6.06 -7.51
C SER A 323 -5.23 7.12 -8.60
N SER A 324 -6.37 7.77 -8.87
CA SER A 324 -6.49 9.01 -9.66
C SER A 324 -5.47 10.07 -9.27
N ARG A 325 -5.06 10.10 -7.98
CA ARG A 325 -4.01 10.96 -7.41
C ARG A 325 -2.76 11.02 -8.29
N TRP A 326 -2.36 9.89 -8.86
CA TRP A 326 -1.13 9.73 -9.64
C TRP A 326 -1.32 9.89 -11.16
N MET A 327 -2.56 10.00 -11.64
CA MET A 327 -2.91 9.91 -13.07
C MET A 327 -3.12 11.30 -13.69
N ASP A 328 -2.90 11.41 -15.01
CA ASP A 328 -3.40 12.55 -15.82
C ASP A 328 -4.84 12.32 -16.31
N ASN A 329 -5.21 11.06 -16.58
CA ASN A 329 -6.58 10.65 -16.89
C ASN A 329 -7.03 9.61 -15.84
N PRO A 330 -7.96 9.94 -14.93
CA PRO A 330 -8.37 9.04 -13.85
C PRO A 330 -9.06 7.75 -14.33
N GLN A 331 -9.41 7.64 -15.62
CA GLN A 331 -10.00 6.43 -16.21
C GLN A 331 -8.97 5.57 -17.00
N GLN A 332 -7.68 5.94 -17.00
CA GLN A 332 -6.63 5.23 -17.76
C GLN A 332 -5.34 5.07 -16.94
N LEU A 333 -5.05 3.84 -16.49
CA LEU A 333 -3.90 3.55 -15.62
C LEU A 333 -2.54 3.88 -16.26
N GLY A 334 -2.36 3.71 -17.57
CA GLY A 334 -1.09 4.08 -18.22
C GLY A 334 -0.79 5.59 -18.27
N SER A 335 -1.73 6.43 -17.82
CA SER A 335 -1.48 7.86 -17.54
C SER A 335 -0.87 8.12 -16.15
N ILE A 336 -0.61 7.07 -15.36
CA ILE A 336 0.06 7.15 -14.06
C ILE A 336 1.46 7.75 -14.18
N ARG A 337 1.78 8.74 -13.36
CA ARG A 337 3.05 9.47 -13.41
C ARG A 337 3.60 9.83 -12.03
N THR A 338 3.52 8.89 -11.11
CA THR A 338 3.90 8.99 -9.69
C THR A 338 5.25 9.67 -9.48
N THR A 339 6.26 9.35 -10.28
CA THR A 339 7.63 9.92 -10.15
C THR A 339 7.73 11.41 -10.56
N SER A 340 6.68 11.97 -11.16
CA SER A 340 6.56 13.40 -11.48
C SER A 340 5.76 14.19 -10.44
N ILE A 341 5.41 13.57 -9.32
CA ILE A 341 4.58 14.13 -8.26
C ILE A 341 5.34 14.03 -6.92
N VAL A 342 5.34 15.11 -6.14
CA VAL A 342 5.93 15.18 -4.80
C VAL A 342 4.80 14.97 -3.78
N PRO A 343 4.75 13.82 -3.09
CA PRO A 343 3.60 13.44 -2.26
C PRO A 343 3.56 14.21 -0.94
N VAL A 344 2.38 14.68 -0.53
CA VAL A 344 2.23 15.40 0.74
C VAL A 344 2.29 14.50 1.97
N ASP A 345 1.85 13.24 1.85
CA ASP A 345 1.99 12.21 2.88
C ASP A 345 3.45 11.81 3.10
N LEU A 346 4.21 11.49 2.05
CA LEU A 346 5.64 11.14 2.17
C LEU A 346 6.44 12.25 2.89
N ASN A 347 6.21 13.51 2.52
CA ASN A 347 6.95 14.62 3.11
C ASN A 347 6.50 14.94 4.55
N ALA A 348 5.24 14.67 4.91
CA ALA A 348 4.80 14.71 6.30
C ALA A 348 5.43 13.56 7.12
N LEU A 349 5.51 12.33 6.59
CA LEU A 349 6.15 11.20 7.27
C LEU A 349 7.65 11.43 7.49
N LEU A 350 8.35 11.98 6.49
CA LEU A 350 9.76 12.35 6.65
C LEU A 350 9.99 13.54 7.60
N PHE A 351 9.01 14.44 7.73
CA PHE A 351 9.05 15.46 8.81
C PHE A 351 8.97 14.78 10.18
N GLN A 352 8.09 13.80 10.39
CA GLN A 352 8.09 13.04 11.64
C GLN A 352 9.42 12.31 11.84
N MET A 353 9.97 11.66 10.81
CA MET A 353 11.27 10.99 10.90
C MET A 353 12.38 11.95 11.34
N GLU A 354 12.43 13.17 10.81
CA GLU A 354 13.39 14.21 11.23
C GLU A 354 13.14 14.65 12.69
N LYS A 355 11.88 14.76 13.13
CA LYS A 355 11.54 15.06 14.54
C LYS A 355 11.90 13.93 15.50
N THR A 356 11.68 12.67 15.12
CA THR A 356 12.09 11.48 15.89
C THR A 356 13.61 11.38 15.93
N LEU A 357 14.31 11.61 14.82
CA LEU A 357 15.77 11.66 14.76
C LEU A 357 16.36 12.76 15.65
N ALA A 358 15.74 13.94 15.71
CA ALA A 358 16.15 15.00 16.62
C ALA A 358 16.01 14.58 18.09
N ARG A 359 14.87 13.96 18.46
CA ARG A 359 14.63 13.45 19.82
C ARG A 359 15.60 12.32 20.18
N ALA A 360 15.80 11.35 19.29
CA ALA A 360 16.67 10.20 19.49
C ALA A 360 18.15 10.62 19.58
N SER A 361 18.61 11.56 18.75
CA SER A 361 19.97 12.13 18.84
C SER A 361 20.17 12.85 20.17
N LYS A 362 19.18 13.63 20.63
CA LYS A 362 19.21 14.28 21.95
C LYS A 362 19.26 13.26 23.09
N ALA A 363 18.49 12.18 23.00
CA ALA A 363 18.51 11.07 23.97
C ALA A 363 19.87 10.37 24.02
N ALA A 364 20.55 10.24 22.86
CA ALA A 364 21.92 9.73 22.74
C ALA A 364 23.01 10.71 23.23
N GLY A 365 22.65 11.94 23.60
CA GLY A 365 23.59 13.01 23.96
C GLY A 365 24.18 13.76 22.78
N ASP A 366 23.90 13.36 21.54
CA ASP A 366 24.31 14.07 20.33
C ASP A 366 23.46 15.35 20.12
N SER A 367 23.92 16.42 20.74
CA SER A 367 23.33 17.75 20.61
C SER A 367 23.54 18.37 19.22
N ALA A 368 24.53 17.90 18.44
CA ALA A 368 24.81 18.41 17.09
C ALA A 368 23.87 17.77 16.06
N GLY A 369 23.70 16.44 16.12
CA GLY A 369 22.67 15.72 15.38
C GLY A 369 21.27 16.21 15.73
N ALA A 370 20.96 16.39 17.02
CA ALA A 370 19.67 16.95 17.44
C ALA A 370 19.37 18.32 16.80
N ALA A 371 20.34 19.26 16.82
CA ALA A 371 20.19 20.56 16.19
C ALA A 371 20.11 20.49 14.65
N ARG A 372 20.86 19.57 14.02
CA ARG A 372 20.78 19.30 12.58
C ARG A 372 19.39 18.83 12.18
N TYR A 373 18.83 17.84 12.85
CA TYR A 373 17.54 17.27 12.51
C TYR A 373 16.36 18.21 12.83
N GLU A 374 16.41 19.02 13.90
CA GLU A 374 15.44 20.11 14.11
C GLU A 374 15.49 21.15 12.98
N SER A 375 16.68 21.48 12.48
CA SER A 375 16.84 22.40 11.34
C SER A 375 16.28 21.81 10.04
N LEU A 376 16.48 20.52 9.79
CA LEU A 376 15.93 19.80 8.63
C LEU A 376 14.39 19.72 8.70
N ALA A 377 13.83 19.31 9.85
CA ALA A 377 12.38 19.30 10.08
C ALA A 377 11.76 20.70 9.87
N SER A 378 12.43 21.75 10.37
CA SER A 378 11.97 23.14 10.19
C SER A 378 11.97 23.58 8.72
N GLN A 379 12.97 23.17 7.94
CA GLN A 379 13.04 23.43 6.49
C GLN A 379 11.97 22.64 5.73
N ARG A 380 11.75 21.36 6.09
CA ARG A 380 10.72 20.52 5.46
C ARG A 380 9.31 21.02 5.77
N GLN A 381 9.05 21.47 7.00
CA GLN A 381 7.79 22.10 7.38
C GLN A 381 7.50 23.33 6.50
N GLN A 382 8.49 24.21 6.33
CA GLN A 382 8.36 25.37 5.44
C GLN A 382 8.14 24.96 3.98
N ALA A 383 8.80 23.91 3.50
CA ALA A 383 8.60 23.39 2.15
C ALA A 383 7.21 22.77 1.94
N ILE A 384 6.66 22.05 2.93
CA ILE A 384 5.26 21.58 2.94
C ILE A 384 4.31 22.79 2.87
N GLU A 385 4.53 23.79 3.71
CA GLU A 385 3.66 24.97 3.79
C GLU A 385 3.74 25.91 2.56
N ASN A 386 4.83 25.84 1.79
CA ASN A 386 5.02 26.64 0.57
C ASN A 386 4.62 25.90 -0.72
N HIS A 387 4.82 24.58 -0.80
CA HIS A 387 4.72 23.83 -2.06
C HIS A 387 3.65 22.74 -2.05
N LEU A 388 3.14 22.33 -0.89
CA LEU A 388 2.15 21.25 -0.75
C LEU A 388 0.79 21.76 -0.24
N TRP A 389 0.56 23.08 -0.31
CA TRP A 389 -0.67 23.75 0.12
C TRP A 389 -1.39 24.44 -1.04
N ASN A 390 -2.61 24.00 -1.37
CA ASN A 390 -3.43 24.61 -2.39
C ASN A 390 -4.24 25.78 -1.79
N ALA A 391 -3.66 26.97 -1.78
CA ALA A 391 -4.26 28.18 -1.23
C ALA A 391 -5.57 28.63 -1.90
N LYS A 392 -5.82 28.19 -3.16
CA LYS A 392 -7.06 28.46 -3.92
C LYS A 392 -8.23 27.66 -3.35
N HIS A 393 -8.00 26.40 -2.98
CA HIS A 393 -9.05 25.48 -2.54
C HIS A 393 -9.10 25.29 -1.01
N GLY A 394 -8.00 25.56 -0.30
CA GLY A 394 -7.94 25.50 1.17
C GLY A 394 -7.60 24.11 1.72
N TRP A 395 -6.79 23.32 1.02
CA TRP A 395 -6.30 22.03 1.49
C TRP A 395 -4.86 21.76 1.07
N TYR A 396 -4.20 20.84 1.78
CA TYR A 396 -2.94 20.27 1.33
C TYR A 396 -3.15 19.35 0.12
N ALA A 397 -2.20 19.35 -0.82
CA ALA A 397 -2.20 18.49 -2.01
C ALA A 397 -0.77 18.31 -2.54
N ASP A 398 -0.56 17.27 -3.34
CA ASP A 398 0.76 16.94 -3.89
C ASP A 398 1.26 18.00 -4.89
N TYR A 399 2.58 18.19 -5.02
CA TYR A 399 3.17 19.12 -5.98
C TYR A 399 3.54 18.43 -7.30
N ASP A 400 3.27 19.10 -8.41
CA ASP A 400 3.38 18.58 -9.77
C ASP A 400 4.63 19.12 -10.46
N LEU A 401 5.63 18.26 -10.71
CA LEU A 401 6.94 18.68 -11.23
C LEU A 401 6.91 19.04 -12.71
N LYS A 402 5.95 18.51 -13.48
CA LYS A 402 5.77 18.88 -14.89
C LYS A 402 5.23 20.31 -15.00
N THR A 403 4.16 20.62 -14.27
CA THR A 403 3.48 21.92 -14.34
C THR A 403 4.02 22.98 -13.36
N ASN A 404 4.88 22.57 -12.42
CA ASN A 404 5.48 23.39 -11.37
C ASN A 404 4.44 24.05 -10.44
N LYS A 405 3.42 23.29 -10.04
CA LYS A 405 2.25 23.77 -9.28
C LYS A 405 1.78 22.74 -8.26
N VAL A 406 1.13 23.21 -7.20
CA VAL A 406 0.32 22.33 -6.33
C VAL A 406 -0.84 21.76 -7.15
N ARG A 407 -1.15 20.46 -7.01
CA ARG A 407 -2.32 19.83 -7.64
C ARG A 407 -3.61 20.36 -7.00
N ASP A 408 -4.69 20.36 -7.77
CA ASP A 408 -6.01 20.83 -7.33
C ASP A 408 -6.82 19.75 -6.59
N GLN A 409 -6.49 18.48 -6.76
CA GLN A 409 -7.28 17.36 -6.24
C GLN A 409 -7.19 17.24 -4.71
N LEU A 410 -8.34 17.01 -4.07
CA LEU A 410 -8.42 16.62 -2.66
C LEU A 410 -8.38 15.10 -2.52
N THR A 411 -7.46 14.60 -1.68
CA THR A 411 -7.37 13.20 -1.26
C THR A 411 -7.21 13.12 0.25
N ALA A 412 -7.41 11.95 0.84
CA ALA A 412 -7.17 11.73 2.27
C ALA A 412 -5.70 11.97 2.69
N ALA A 413 -4.75 12.00 1.75
CA ALA A 413 -3.35 12.37 2.03
C ALA A 413 -3.22 13.80 2.59
N ALA A 414 -4.18 14.69 2.31
CA ALA A 414 -4.23 16.05 2.83
C ALA A 414 -4.29 16.14 4.38
N LEU A 415 -4.58 15.04 5.07
CA LEU A 415 -4.63 14.96 6.54
C LEU A 415 -3.28 14.59 7.19
N TYR A 416 -2.30 14.08 6.42
CA TYR A 416 -0.99 13.72 6.96
C TYR A 416 -0.24 14.90 7.64
N PRO A 417 -0.24 16.13 7.09
CA PRO A 417 0.36 17.29 7.77
C PRO A 417 -0.26 17.63 9.14
N LEU A 418 -1.53 17.25 9.38
CA LEU A 418 -2.17 17.39 10.68
C LEU A 418 -1.81 16.21 11.61
N TYR A 419 -1.74 15.00 11.07
CA TYR A 419 -1.32 13.80 11.80
C TYR A 419 0.09 13.94 12.40
N VAL A 420 1.04 14.48 11.64
CA VAL A 420 2.43 14.71 12.09
C VAL A 420 2.65 16.07 12.78
N LYS A 421 1.61 16.88 12.98
CA LYS A 421 1.69 18.23 13.58
C LYS A 421 2.59 19.23 12.82
N ALA A 422 2.73 19.08 11.51
CA ALA A 422 3.45 20.02 10.63
C ALA A 422 2.59 21.23 10.21
N ALA A 423 1.26 21.09 10.17
CA ALA A 423 0.34 22.11 9.68
C ALA A 423 0.23 23.36 10.59
N ALA A 424 0.06 24.54 10.01
CA ALA A 424 -0.48 25.70 10.71
C ALA A 424 -1.95 25.48 11.14
N GLN A 425 -2.36 26.10 12.25
CA GLN A 425 -3.70 25.95 12.84
C GLN A 425 -4.84 26.34 11.88
N ASP A 426 -4.71 27.46 11.16
CA ASP A 426 -5.73 27.92 10.20
C ASP A 426 -5.87 26.97 9.00
N ARG A 427 -4.76 26.34 8.59
CA ARG A 427 -4.72 25.33 7.54
C ARG A 427 -5.35 24.02 7.99
N ALA A 428 -5.11 23.61 9.24
CA ALA A 428 -5.76 22.46 9.84
C ALA A 428 -7.29 22.64 9.94
N GLU A 429 -7.76 23.85 10.31
CA GLU A 429 -9.19 24.19 10.34
C GLU A 429 -9.83 24.14 8.94
N LYS A 430 -9.15 24.66 7.92
CA LYS A 430 -9.60 24.57 6.52
C LYS A 430 -9.64 23.12 6.02
N VAL A 431 -8.62 22.31 6.33
CA VAL A 431 -8.58 20.88 5.99
C VAL A 431 -9.69 20.11 6.71
N ALA A 432 -9.99 20.42 7.97
CA ALA A 432 -11.11 19.84 8.68
C ALA A 432 -12.47 20.22 8.04
N ALA A 433 -12.64 21.47 7.61
CA ALA A 433 -13.82 21.90 6.86
C ALA A 433 -13.96 21.17 5.52
N ALA A 434 -12.89 21.07 4.73
CA ALA A 434 -12.84 20.31 3.48
C ALA A 434 -13.13 18.82 3.69
N THR A 435 -12.57 18.22 4.74
CA THR A 435 -12.78 16.82 5.14
C THR A 435 -14.25 16.57 5.48
N ARG A 436 -14.86 17.40 6.32
CA ARG A 436 -16.29 17.32 6.67
C ARG A 436 -17.21 17.49 5.46
N ALA A 437 -16.85 18.35 4.51
CA ALA A 437 -17.68 18.64 3.34
C ALA A 437 -17.53 17.61 2.20
N GLN A 438 -16.32 17.08 1.96
CA GLN A 438 -16.00 16.33 0.75
C GLN A 438 -15.51 14.91 0.98
N LEU A 439 -14.80 14.62 2.08
CA LEU A 439 -14.20 13.30 2.33
C LEU A 439 -15.02 12.43 3.30
N LEU A 440 -15.74 13.02 4.25
CA LEU A 440 -16.58 12.27 5.19
C LEU A 440 -17.86 11.76 4.52
N LYS A 441 -18.03 10.44 4.50
CA LYS A 441 -19.19 9.71 3.94
C LYS A 441 -19.93 8.95 5.07
N PRO A 442 -21.04 8.22 4.80
CA PRO A 442 -21.76 7.50 5.86
C PRO A 442 -20.94 6.45 6.62
N GLY A 443 -19.99 5.79 5.98
CA GLY A 443 -19.19 4.71 6.56
C GLY A 443 -17.70 5.01 6.78
N GLY A 444 -17.28 6.28 6.80
CA GLY A 444 -15.88 6.69 7.02
C GLY A 444 -15.40 7.83 6.12
N ILE A 445 -14.08 8.03 6.06
CA ILE A 445 -13.36 8.89 5.11
C ILE A 445 -13.14 8.13 3.80
N VAL A 446 -13.57 8.72 2.69
CA VAL A 446 -13.26 8.23 1.34
C VAL A 446 -11.85 8.66 0.91
N THR A 447 -11.18 7.82 0.12
CA THR A 447 -9.77 8.00 -0.27
C THR A 447 -9.54 9.24 -1.14
N THR A 448 -10.44 9.46 -2.11
CA THR A 448 -10.46 10.63 -3.03
C THR A 448 -11.90 11.01 -3.33
N THR A 449 -12.12 12.10 -4.09
CA THR A 449 -13.44 12.45 -4.64
C THR A 449 -13.83 11.65 -5.90
N GLU A 450 -12.87 10.96 -6.53
CA GLU A 450 -12.99 10.43 -7.89
C GLU A 450 -13.38 8.95 -7.91
N LYS A 451 -14.24 8.55 -8.87
CA LYS A 451 -14.62 7.16 -9.11
C LYS A 451 -13.94 6.64 -10.38
N THR A 452 -13.03 5.68 -10.23
CA THR A 452 -12.10 5.24 -11.30
C THR A 452 -12.08 3.72 -11.53
N GLY A 453 -12.64 2.95 -10.60
CA GLY A 453 -12.43 1.49 -10.55
C GLY A 453 -11.05 1.08 -10.00
N GLN A 454 -10.16 2.04 -9.71
CA GLN A 454 -8.95 1.79 -8.94
C GLN A 454 -9.28 1.75 -7.44
N GLN A 455 -8.43 1.08 -6.65
CA GLN A 455 -8.77 0.79 -5.26
C GLN A 455 -8.48 1.92 -4.27
N TRP A 456 -7.52 2.81 -4.55
CA TRP A 456 -7.24 3.99 -3.73
C TRP A 456 -8.01 5.21 -4.24
N ASP A 457 -9.32 5.05 -4.43
CA ASP A 457 -10.26 6.03 -4.97
C ASP A 457 -11.67 5.84 -4.36
N ALA A 458 -12.62 6.70 -4.68
CA ALA A 458 -14.01 6.51 -4.28
C ALA A 458 -14.65 5.28 -4.98
N PRO A 459 -15.47 4.48 -4.28
CA PRO A 459 -16.07 4.74 -2.96
C PRO A 459 -15.28 4.20 -1.75
N ASN A 460 -14.04 3.73 -1.93
CA ASN A 460 -13.31 3.04 -0.88
C ASN A 460 -12.78 3.99 0.20
N GLY A 461 -12.80 3.52 1.44
CA GLY A 461 -12.02 4.03 2.57
C GLY A 461 -11.20 2.90 3.18
N TRP A 462 -9.97 3.24 3.57
CA TRP A 462 -8.98 2.30 4.10
C TRP A 462 -8.64 2.65 5.55
N ALA A 463 -8.52 1.64 6.41
CA ALA A 463 -8.24 1.78 7.84
C ALA A 463 -7.09 2.76 8.19
N PRO A 464 -5.89 2.71 7.57
CA PRO A 464 -4.81 3.65 7.88
C PRO A 464 -5.21 5.12 7.69
N LEU A 465 -5.96 5.42 6.63
CA LEU A 465 -6.43 6.77 6.33
C LEU A 465 -7.48 7.26 7.34
N GLN A 466 -8.25 6.35 7.95
CA GLN A 466 -9.19 6.70 9.01
C GLN A 466 -8.43 7.08 10.30
N TRP A 467 -7.37 6.35 10.64
CA TRP A 467 -6.55 6.62 11.81
C TRP A 467 -5.78 7.94 11.68
N VAL A 468 -5.12 8.15 10.53
CA VAL A 468 -4.44 9.41 10.18
C VAL A 468 -5.43 10.59 10.22
N ALA A 469 -6.65 10.41 9.71
CA ALA A 469 -7.70 11.42 9.80
C ALA A 469 -8.10 11.74 11.25
N THR A 470 -8.44 10.72 12.04
CA THR A 470 -8.85 10.87 13.44
C THR A 470 -7.77 11.54 14.27
N GLU A 471 -6.54 11.02 14.27
CA GLU A 471 -5.44 11.58 15.07
C GLU A 471 -5.02 12.97 14.60
N GLY A 472 -4.96 13.22 13.29
CA GLY A 472 -4.68 14.54 12.74
C GLY A 472 -5.74 15.57 13.14
N LEU A 473 -7.02 15.20 13.16
CA LEU A 473 -8.09 16.07 13.63
C LEU A 473 -8.05 16.27 15.16
N MET A 474 -7.74 15.23 15.94
CA MET A 474 -7.57 15.34 17.40
C MET A 474 -6.42 16.28 17.78
N ASN A 475 -5.28 16.20 17.08
CA ASN A 475 -4.10 17.04 17.27
C ASN A 475 -4.40 18.55 17.17
N TYR A 476 -5.37 18.94 16.36
CA TYR A 476 -5.77 20.33 16.11
C TYR A 476 -7.15 20.69 16.72
N GLY A 477 -7.60 19.91 17.71
CA GLY A 477 -8.81 20.19 18.49
C GLY A 477 -10.14 19.90 17.79
N GLN A 478 -10.13 19.32 16.59
CA GLN A 478 -11.31 19.04 15.76
C GLN A 478 -12.05 17.76 16.21
N LYS A 479 -12.21 17.60 17.53
CA LYS A 479 -12.65 16.37 18.21
C LYS A 479 -13.98 15.82 17.68
N ASP A 480 -14.95 16.69 17.46
CA ASP A 480 -16.27 16.30 16.93
C ASP A 480 -16.16 15.60 15.57
N LEU A 481 -15.26 16.10 14.70
CA LEU A 481 -15.04 15.53 13.37
C LEU A 481 -14.21 14.25 13.42
N ALA A 482 -13.17 14.21 14.26
CA ALA A 482 -12.40 12.99 14.52
C ALA A 482 -13.30 11.84 15.00
N MET A 483 -14.22 12.14 15.93
CA MET A 483 -15.17 11.18 16.45
C MET A 483 -16.30 10.84 15.48
N ASP A 484 -16.63 11.73 14.54
CA ASP A 484 -17.50 11.43 13.37
C ASP A 484 -16.83 10.41 12.43
N VAL A 485 -15.52 10.56 12.15
CA VAL A 485 -14.74 9.57 11.37
C VAL A 485 -14.73 8.23 12.06
N THR A 486 -14.29 8.21 13.33
CA THR A 486 -14.20 7.00 14.15
C THR A 486 -15.52 6.25 14.25
N TRP A 487 -16.61 6.94 14.61
CA TRP A 487 -17.93 6.30 14.74
C TRP A 487 -18.40 5.68 13.43
N ARG A 488 -18.30 6.42 12.31
CA ARG A 488 -18.80 5.95 11.01
C ARG A 488 -18.01 4.78 10.45
N PHE A 489 -16.68 4.82 10.58
CA PHE A 489 -15.84 3.70 10.14
C PHE A 489 -16.08 2.46 11.00
N LEU A 490 -16.14 2.61 12.32
CA LEU A 490 -16.50 1.50 13.22
C LEU A 490 -17.87 0.90 12.90
N THR A 491 -18.89 1.72 12.66
CA THR A 491 -20.21 1.22 12.22
C THR A 491 -20.11 0.42 10.92
N ASN A 492 -19.27 0.83 9.97
CA ASN A 492 -19.03 0.10 8.73
C ASN A 492 -18.34 -1.26 8.96
N VAL A 493 -17.29 -1.28 9.78
CA VAL A 493 -16.60 -2.51 10.20
C VAL A 493 -17.56 -3.47 10.90
N GLN A 494 -18.29 -3.01 11.93
CA GLN A 494 -19.24 -3.84 12.69
C GLN A 494 -20.38 -4.36 11.82
N HIS A 495 -20.98 -3.52 10.96
CA HIS A 495 -22.04 -3.99 10.04
C HIS A 495 -21.52 -5.04 9.06
N THR A 496 -20.25 -4.96 8.65
CA THR A 496 -19.63 -5.95 7.76
C THR A 496 -19.33 -7.24 8.52
N TYR A 497 -18.73 -7.14 9.71
CA TYR A 497 -18.47 -8.28 10.60
C TYR A 497 -19.77 -9.02 10.95
N ASN A 498 -20.84 -8.30 11.32
CA ASN A 498 -22.13 -8.89 11.64
C ASN A 498 -22.71 -9.74 10.48
N ARG A 499 -22.43 -9.37 9.22
CA ARG A 499 -22.94 -10.08 8.03
C ARG A 499 -22.00 -11.15 7.47
N GLU A 500 -20.71 -10.87 7.45
CA GLU A 500 -19.67 -11.69 6.79
C GLU A 500 -18.82 -12.51 7.77
N GLN A 501 -18.88 -12.20 9.08
CA GLN A 501 -18.10 -12.82 10.16
C GLN A 501 -16.57 -12.70 9.97
N LYS A 502 -16.12 -11.58 9.40
CA LYS A 502 -14.71 -11.23 9.15
C LYS A 502 -14.49 -9.72 9.04
N LEU A 503 -13.25 -9.27 9.21
CA LEU A 503 -12.78 -7.97 8.76
C LEU A 503 -12.07 -8.09 7.41
N VAL A 504 -11.99 -6.98 6.70
CA VAL A 504 -11.46 -6.91 5.33
C VAL A 504 -10.50 -5.73 5.17
N GLU A 505 -9.70 -5.80 4.12
CA GLU A 505 -8.69 -4.83 3.69
C GLU A 505 -9.19 -3.38 3.56
N LYS A 506 -10.35 -3.18 2.92
CA LYS A 506 -10.93 -1.88 2.55
C LYS A 506 -12.45 -1.93 2.52
N TYR A 507 -13.12 -0.80 2.70
CA TYR A 507 -14.58 -0.70 2.86
C TYR A 507 -15.18 0.30 1.87
N ASP A 508 -16.37 0.02 1.32
CA ASP A 508 -17.17 1.07 0.66
C ASP A 508 -17.74 1.98 1.76
N VAL A 509 -17.31 3.25 1.78
CA VAL A 509 -17.75 4.22 2.79
C VAL A 509 -18.96 5.05 2.37
N SER A 510 -19.49 4.85 1.15
CA SER A 510 -20.72 5.49 0.70
C SER A 510 -21.96 4.93 1.40
N SER A 511 -21.86 3.71 1.95
CA SER A 511 -22.85 3.11 2.84
C SER A 511 -22.17 2.49 4.08
N THR A 512 -22.71 1.40 4.65
CA THR A 512 -22.08 0.62 5.72
C THR A 512 -22.41 -0.86 5.57
N GLY A 513 -21.49 -1.74 5.96
CA GLY A 513 -21.71 -3.19 5.92
C GLY A 513 -21.24 -3.84 4.61
N THR A 514 -20.32 -3.20 3.89
CA THR A 514 -19.79 -3.69 2.62
C THR A 514 -18.30 -3.40 2.52
N GLY A 515 -17.52 -4.46 2.29
CA GLY A 515 -16.14 -4.32 1.83
C GLY A 515 -16.05 -3.57 0.49
N GLY A 516 -14.92 -2.94 0.24
CA GLY A 516 -14.62 -2.21 -0.99
C GLY A 516 -14.20 -3.13 -2.13
N GLY A 517 -13.79 -2.53 -3.26
CA GLY A 517 -13.38 -3.26 -4.45
C GLY A 517 -12.53 -2.43 -5.42
N GLY A 518 -12.42 -2.89 -6.67
CA GLY A 518 -11.54 -2.27 -7.66
C GLY A 518 -10.07 -2.64 -7.47
N GLY A 519 -9.19 -2.08 -8.30
CA GLY A 519 -7.79 -2.49 -8.41
C GLY A 519 -7.61 -3.80 -9.18
N GLU A 520 -6.43 -4.43 -9.03
CA GLU A 520 -6.01 -5.59 -9.83
C GLU A 520 -6.24 -6.97 -9.17
N TYR A 521 -6.65 -7.00 -7.90
CA TYR A 521 -6.92 -8.24 -7.16
C TYR A 521 -8.23 -8.16 -6.34
N PRO A 522 -8.89 -9.30 -6.04
CA PRO A 522 -10.10 -9.33 -5.20
C PRO A 522 -9.86 -8.77 -3.79
N LEU A 523 -10.92 -8.33 -3.12
CA LEU A 523 -10.89 -7.92 -1.71
C LEU A 523 -10.23 -9.00 -0.82
N GLN A 524 -9.30 -8.60 0.05
CA GLN A 524 -8.61 -9.52 0.96
C GLN A 524 -9.25 -9.57 2.36
N ASP A 525 -9.24 -10.77 2.93
CA ASP A 525 -9.79 -11.10 4.25
C ASP A 525 -8.68 -11.11 5.31
N GLY A 526 -8.98 -10.58 6.50
CA GLY A 526 -8.04 -10.50 7.61
C GLY A 526 -8.50 -9.47 8.66
N PHE A 527 -7.99 -8.24 8.69
CA PHE A 527 -6.86 -7.69 7.93
C PHE A 527 -6.03 -6.80 8.85
N GLY A 528 -4.69 -6.95 8.86
CA GLY A 528 -3.78 -6.36 9.86
C GLY A 528 -4.09 -4.92 10.29
N TRP A 529 -4.10 -3.96 9.34
CA TRP A 529 -4.41 -2.56 9.67
C TRP A 529 -5.85 -2.31 10.10
N THR A 530 -6.81 -3.13 9.65
CA THR A 530 -8.23 -2.93 9.94
C THR A 530 -8.50 -3.38 11.35
N ASN A 531 -7.95 -4.53 11.71
CA ASN A 531 -7.97 -5.10 13.04
C ASN A 531 -7.37 -4.11 14.03
N GLY A 532 -6.15 -3.62 13.77
CA GLY A 532 -5.46 -2.72 14.71
C GLY A 532 -6.07 -1.32 14.84
N VAL A 533 -6.52 -0.71 13.73
CA VAL A 533 -7.24 0.57 13.79
C VAL A 533 -8.61 0.42 14.44
N THR A 534 -9.31 -0.71 14.22
CA THR A 534 -10.61 -0.98 14.87
C THR A 534 -10.46 -1.02 16.39
N LEU A 535 -9.46 -1.72 16.92
CA LEU A 535 -9.16 -1.72 18.35
C LEU A 535 -8.91 -0.30 18.91
N LYS A 536 -7.99 0.46 18.29
CA LYS A 536 -7.74 1.85 18.72
C LYS A 536 -8.96 2.76 18.64
N MET A 537 -9.84 2.52 17.68
CA MET A 537 -11.08 3.27 17.52
C MET A 537 -12.16 2.86 18.52
N LEU A 538 -12.28 1.58 18.90
CA LEU A 538 -13.18 1.12 19.97
C LEU A 538 -12.80 1.77 21.31
N ASP A 539 -11.51 1.79 21.64
CA ASP A 539 -10.99 2.50 22.82
C ASP A 539 -11.33 3.98 22.81
N LEU A 540 -11.10 4.66 21.68
CA LEU A 540 -11.36 6.09 21.55
C LEU A 540 -12.87 6.41 21.66
N LEU A 541 -13.73 5.47 21.27
CA LEU A 541 -15.19 5.60 21.32
C LEU A 541 -15.78 5.35 22.71
N CYS A 542 -15.24 4.37 23.44
CA CYS A 542 -15.84 3.83 24.68
C CYS A 542 -15.04 4.16 25.95
N GLY A 543 -13.75 4.49 25.82
CA GLY A 543 -12.83 4.77 26.91
C GLY A 543 -12.13 3.50 27.45
N THR A 544 -10.84 3.61 27.77
CA THR A 544 -10.01 2.46 28.21
C THR A 544 -10.34 1.91 29.60
N GLU A 545 -11.09 2.64 30.43
CA GLU A 545 -11.63 2.12 31.69
C GLU A 545 -12.78 1.11 31.48
N LYS A 546 -13.49 1.22 30.35
CA LYS A 546 -14.64 0.39 29.97
C LYS A 546 -14.65 0.21 28.44
N PRO A 547 -13.65 -0.50 27.88
CA PRO A 547 -13.60 -0.78 26.45
C PRO A 547 -14.87 -1.54 26.03
N CYS A 548 -15.26 -1.38 24.78
CA CYS A 548 -16.38 -2.09 24.20
C CYS A 548 -15.87 -3.19 23.24
N ASP A 549 -16.48 -4.37 23.35
CA ASP A 549 -16.11 -5.55 22.54
C ASP A 549 -16.78 -5.54 21.15
N ASN A 550 -17.87 -4.80 21.04
CA ASN A 550 -18.58 -4.48 19.81
C ASN A 550 -18.92 -2.97 19.81
N VAL A 551 -19.08 -2.40 18.63
CA VAL A 551 -19.53 -1.02 18.43
C VAL A 551 -20.95 -0.88 19.01
N PRO A 552 -21.19 0.06 19.95
CA PRO A 552 -22.52 0.29 20.53
C PRO A 552 -23.58 0.64 19.48
N GLN A 553 -24.87 0.42 19.79
CA GLN A 553 -25.97 0.79 18.89
C GLN A 553 -26.16 2.32 18.76
N ASN A 554 -25.83 3.08 19.81
CA ASN A 554 -25.88 4.54 19.85
C ASN A 554 -24.51 5.08 20.25
N ARG A 555 -24.09 6.20 19.67
CA ARG A 555 -22.78 6.81 19.94
C ARG A 555 -22.70 7.29 21.40
N PRO A 556 -21.70 6.85 22.20
CA PRO A 556 -21.48 7.39 23.53
C PRO A 556 -21.39 8.92 23.52
N GLY A 557 -22.08 9.56 24.47
CA GLY A 557 -22.15 11.02 24.57
C GLY A 557 -23.02 11.74 23.53
N SER A 558 -23.73 11.04 22.63
CA SER A 558 -24.62 11.69 21.65
C SER A 558 -26.01 12.07 22.18
N GLU A 559 -26.25 11.96 23.48
CA GLU A 559 -27.47 12.45 24.13
C GLU A 559 -27.50 13.99 24.11
N ARG A 560 -28.08 14.55 23.04
CA ARG A 560 -28.62 15.91 23.11
C ARG A 560 -29.65 15.95 24.23
N ALA A 561 -29.51 16.90 25.17
CA ALA A 561 -30.49 17.14 26.22
C ALA A 561 -31.91 17.20 25.61
N PRO A 562 -32.90 16.53 26.21
CA PRO A 562 -34.22 16.37 25.60
C PRO A 562 -34.84 17.75 25.35
N GLN A 563 -35.17 18.04 24.08
CA GLN A 563 -35.98 19.20 23.75
C GLN A 563 -37.29 19.11 24.52
N GLN A 564 -37.62 20.16 25.28
CA GLN A 564 -38.87 20.21 26.03
C GLN A 564 -40.04 20.06 25.06
N GLN A 565 -40.78 18.96 25.18
CA GLN A 565 -42.04 18.80 24.47
C GLN A 565 -43.03 19.81 25.04
N GLU A 566 -43.52 20.73 24.20
CA GLU A 566 -44.63 21.61 24.58
C GLU A 566 -45.85 20.75 24.93
N GLY A 567 -46.28 20.84 26.19
CA GLY A 567 -47.28 19.96 26.75
C GLY A 567 -48.66 20.17 26.14
N LYS A 568 -49.09 19.28 25.25
CA LYS A 568 -50.49 19.18 24.83
C LYS A 568 -51.34 18.65 25.99
N MET A 569 -51.85 19.57 26.81
CA MET A 569 -52.88 19.27 27.80
C MET A 569 -54.15 18.75 27.10
N LEU A 570 -54.66 17.61 27.56
CA LEU A 570 -55.92 17.05 27.14
C LEU A 570 -57.06 17.61 27.98
N SER A 571 -58.10 18.15 27.33
CA SER A 571 -59.42 18.38 27.93
C SER A 571 -60.52 17.88 26.99
N LYS A 572 -61.62 17.37 27.57
CA LYS A 572 -62.76 16.78 26.85
C LYS A 572 -63.95 17.76 26.80
N PRO A 573 -64.90 17.58 25.86
CA PRO A 573 -65.86 18.62 25.49
C PRO A 573 -67.13 18.66 26.36
N ALA A 574 -67.85 19.77 26.27
CA ALA A 574 -69.23 19.98 26.76
C ALA A 574 -70.02 20.88 25.77
N GLU A 575 -71.32 21.04 26.02
CA GLU A 575 -72.35 21.25 25.00
C GLU A 575 -72.62 22.67 24.46
N ALA A 576 -73.44 22.66 23.41
CA ALA A 576 -73.85 23.72 22.49
C ALA A 576 -74.62 24.94 23.07
N ALA A 577 -74.50 26.06 22.34
CA ALA A 577 -75.59 27.03 22.13
C ALA A 577 -75.38 27.83 20.82
N ALA A 578 -76.47 28.36 20.27
CA ALA A 578 -76.54 29.32 19.16
C ALA A 578 -77.63 30.38 19.51
N PRO A 579 -77.98 31.41 18.70
CA PRO A 579 -77.47 31.82 17.37
C PRO A 579 -77.19 33.34 17.23
N ALA A 580 -76.82 33.84 16.03
CA ALA A 580 -77.54 34.92 15.30
C ALA A 580 -76.72 35.61 14.17
N LYS A 581 -77.47 35.93 13.09
CA LYS A 581 -77.34 36.98 12.05
C LYS A 581 -76.31 38.10 12.27
N ALA A 582 -75.63 38.66 11.25
CA ALA A 582 -75.51 38.35 9.81
C ALA A 582 -74.26 39.12 9.24
N GLU A 583 -74.08 39.68 8.02
CA GLU A 583 -74.89 39.95 6.80
C GLU A 583 -73.93 40.21 5.60
N THR A 584 -74.43 40.53 4.40
CA THR A 584 -73.65 40.69 3.12
C THR A 584 -73.73 42.13 2.54
N PRO A 585 -72.79 42.59 1.67
CA PRO A 585 -72.80 42.21 0.24
C PRO A 585 -71.42 42.07 -0.46
N ALA A 586 -71.43 41.54 -1.69
CA ALA A 586 -70.30 41.51 -2.63
C ALA A 586 -70.46 42.61 -3.72
N PRO A 587 -69.55 42.71 -4.73
CA PRO A 587 -69.82 41.97 -5.97
C PRO A 587 -68.59 41.47 -6.78
N ALA A 588 -68.84 40.37 -7.54
CA ALA A 588 -68.40 40.05 -8.92
C ALA A 588 -66.92 40.22 -9.43
N ARG A 589 -66.47 39.56 -10.51
CA ARG A 589 -66.63 38.19 -11.08
C ARG A 589 -65.75 38.07 -12.36
N ALA A 590 -65.69 36.88 -12.95
CA ALA A 590 -65.25 36.55 -14.33
C ALA A 590 -63.72 36.40 -14.57
N GLU A 591 -63.24 35.46 -15.40
CA GLU A 591 -63.85 34.23 -15.95
C GLU A 591 -62.78 33.21 -16.41
N THR A 592 -63.18 31.95 -16.60
CA THR A 592 -62.34 30.84 -17.13
C THR A 592 -62.75 30.46 -18.55
N PRO A 593 -61.88 29.81 -19.35
CA PRO A 593 -62.10 28.35 -19.54
C PRO A 593 -60.83 27.51 -19.72
N ALA A 594 -60.99 26.17 -19.63
CA ALA A 594 -59.99 25.16 -19.98
C ALA A 594 -60.47 24.29 -21.17
N PRO A 595 -59.57 23.49 -21.79
CA PRO A 595 -59.56 22.03 -21.53
C PRO A 595 -58.11 21.53 -21.24
N ALA A 596 -57.71 20.24 -21.20
CA ALA A 596 -58.34 18.96 -21.55
C ALA A 596 -57.93 17.82 -20.56
N LYS A 597 -57.49 16.64 -21.06
CA LYS A 597 -57.11 15.44 -20.29
C LYS A 597 -56.10 14.54 -21.05
N ALA A 598 -55.26 13.83 -20.31
CA ALA A 598 -54.82 12.41 -20.51
C ALA A 598 -53.95 12.04 -19.28
N GLU A 599 -54.42 11.26 -18.31
CA GLU A 599 -54.45 9.78 -18.23
C GLU A 599 -53.08 9.09 -18.04
N THR A 600 -52.97 8.38 -16.91
CA THR A 600 -51.85 7.52 -16.46
C THR A 600 -52.14 6.04 -16.70
N PRO A 601 -51.10 5.21 -16.73
CA PRO A 601 -51.18 3.94 -16.00
C PRO A 601 -49.99 3.71 -15.04
N ALA A 602 -50.16 2.73 -14.14
CA ALA A 602 -49.20 2.32 -13.11
C ALA A 602 -48.31 1.13 -13.60
N PRO A 603 -47.29 0.67 -12.83
CA PRO A 603 -46.24 -0.18 -13.38
C PRO A 603 -46.62 -1.67 -13.48
N ALA A 604 -45.95 -2.38 -14.40
CA ALA A 604 -45.99 -3.83 -14.52
C ALA A 604 -44.65 -4.44 -14.09
N SER A 605 -44.71 -5.58 -13.41
CA SER A 605 -43.58 -6.46 -13.10
C SER A 605 -43.22 -7.36 -14.28
N GLU A 606 -41.95 -7.75 -14.44
CA GLU A 606 -41.55 -9.17 -14.45
C GLU A 606 -40.03 -9.43 -14.49
N LYS A 607 -39.65 -10.56 -13.86
CA LYS A 607 -38.54 -11.51 -14.17
C LYS A 607 -37.09 -11.03 -14.38
N ALA A 608 -36.18 -11.78 -13.75
CA ALA A 608 -34.76 -11.81 -14.07
C ALA A 608 -34.47 -12.69 -15.32
N PRO A 609 -33.37 -12.45 -16.05
CA PRO A 609 -32.81 -13.40 -17.00
C PRO A 609 -31.98 -14.48 -16.27
N ALA A 610 -32.01 -15.72 -16.79
CA ALA A 610 -31.18 -16.83 -16.35
C ALA A 610 -29.92 -16.99 -17.23
N ASP A 611 -29.10 -17.99 -16.93
CA ASP A 611 -27.82 -18.26 -17.58
C ASP A 611 -27.87 -18.37 -19.11
N ALA A 612 -26.84 -17.84 -19.76
CA ALA A 612 -26.56 -18.05 -21.18
C ALA A 612 -25.12 -18.55 -21.35
N ALA A 613 -24.96 -19.84 -21.66
CA ALA A 613 -23.67 -20.42 -21.99
C ALA A 613 -23.16 -19.91 -23.36
N PRO A 614 -21.83 -19.76 -23.56
CA PRO A 614 -21.29 -19.23 -24.81
C PRO A 614 -21.46 -20.22 -25.98
N ALA A 615 -21.96 -19.72 -27.11
CA ALA A 615 -22.02 -20.47 -28.36
C ALA A 615 -20.63 -20.60 -29.00
N ALA A 616 -20.38 -21.71 -29.70
CA ALA A 616 -19.14 -21.92 -30.45
C ALA A 616 -19.11 -21.07 -31.74
N PRO A 617 -17.92 -20.61 -32.19
CA PRO A 617 -17.81 -19.83 -33.43
C PRO A 617 -18.01 -20.70 -34.67
N GLU A 618 -18.80 -20.21 -35.63
CA GLU A 618 -18.89 -20.79 -36.97
C GLU A 618 -17.60 -20.56 -37.78
N LYS A 619 -17.35 -21.43 -38.77
CA LYS A 619 -16.18 -21.35 -39.65
C LYS A 619 -16.43 -20.33 -40.75
N SER A 620 -15.55 -19.34 -40.89
CA SER A 620 -15.44 -18.55 -42.13
C SER A 620 -14.30 -19.08 -43.00
N ASP A 621 -14.63 -19.75 -44.10
CA ASP A 621 -13.64 -20.14 -45.11
C ASP A 621 -13.07 -18.89 -45.80
N THR A 622 -11.75 -18.72 -45.71
CA THR A 622 -11.03 -17.69 -46.47
C THR A 622 -9.76 -18.30 -47.06
N GLN A 623 -9.64 -18.26 -48.40
CA GLN A 623 -8.52 -18.89 -49.10
C GLN A 623 -7.21 -18.12 -48.91
N PRO A 624 -6.05 -18.79 -48.83
CA PRO A 624 -4.76 -18.13 -48.65
C PRO A 624 -4.26 -17.46 -49.94
N ALA A 625 -3.68 -16.27 -49.81
CA ALA A 625 -2.92 -15.61 -50.87
C ALA A 625 -1.51 -16.24 -51.00
N PRO A 626 -0.90 -16.26 -52.21
CA PRO A 626 0.36 -16.96 -52.45
C PRO A 626 1.59 -16.22 -51.90
N ALA A 627 2.62 -17.00 -51.55
CA ALA A 627 3.90 -16.49 -51.04
C ALA A 627 4.83 -15.97 -52.17
N PRO A 628 5.70 -14.98 -51.89
CA PRO A 628 6.70 -14.50 -52.85
C PRO A 628 7.93 -15.42 -52.93
N THR A 629 8.36 -15.73 -54.16
CA THR A 629 9.61 -16.44 -54.46
C THR A 629 10.82 -15.51 -54.27
N PRO A 630 11.96 -15.97 -53.72
CA PRO A 630 13.17 -15.14 -53.60
C PRO A 630 13.81 -14.83 -54.96
N ALA A 631 14.38 -13.62 -55.08
CA ALA A 631 15.29 -13.24 -56.15
C ALA A 631 16.74 -13.67 -55.83
N GLN A 632 17.61 -13.57 -56.84
CA GLN A 632 19.00 -14.07 -56.86
C GLN A 632 19.97 -13.19 -56.05
#